data_AF-A0A968T9B2-F1
#
_entry.id   AF-A0A968T9B2-F1
#
_cell.length_a   1.000
_cell.length_b   1.000
_cell.length_c   1.000
_cell.angle_alpha   90.00
_cell.angle_beta   90.00
_cell.angle_gamma   90.00
#
_symmetry.space_group_name_H-M   'P 1'
#
loop_
_entity.id
_entity.type
_entity.pdbx_description
1 polymer ?
#
loop_
_entity_poly.entity_id
_entity_poly.type
_entity_poly.pdbx_seq_one_letter_code
_entity_poly.pdbx_strand_id
1 'polypeptide(L)'
;MAGKIIIAGQEIPQSDWEKTSASVKALIAVLAAKINSIEAKLGLNSQNSSQPPSSDPPNQPQETQPKPKREQRRSGQKGHKGFGRQLYDASECREIQAHQPDHCQHCQSELSGEDPEPYRHQIVLESALWTFVGHEGLEPTNNLAERALRPAVIWRRLCFGSQSLAGSLFVARLLTLVTTLRAQGRSVLDFLILALRSEAPSLLPPE
;
A
#
# COMPACT_ATOMS: atom_id res chain seq x y z
N MET A 1 3.23 2.89 -59.70
CA MET A 1 3.48 3.35 -58.31
C MET A 1 3.91 2.14 -57.52
N ALA A 2 5.18 2.04 -57.12
CA ALA A 2 5.68 0.87 -56.39
C ALA A 2 5.07 0.86 -54.98
N GLY A 3 4.38 -0.22 -54.62
CA GLY A 3 3.80 -0.39 -53.29
C GLY A 3 4.89 -0.42 -52.22
N LYS A 4 4.58 0.07 -51.03
CA LYS A 4 5.43 -0.06 -49.84
C LYS A 4 4.74 -0.99 -48.86
N ILE A 5 5.52 -1.80 -48.15
CA ILE A 5 5.03 -2.61 -47.04
C ILE A 5 5.67 -2.13 -45.74
N ILE A 6 4.95 -2.28 -44.63
CA ILE A 6 5.44 -1.90 -43.30
C ILE A 6 5.68 -3.18 -42.50
N ILE A 7 6.91 -3.38 -42.04
CA ILE A 7 7.28 -4.50 -41.16
C ILE A 7 7.97 -3.92 -39.92
N ALA A 8 7.42 -4.20 -38.73
CA ALA A 8 7.94 -3.68 -37.46
C ALA A 8 8.21 -2.15 -37.47
N GLY A 9 7.32 -1.38 -38.09
CA GLY A 9 7.42 0.09 -38.20
C GLY A 9 8.38 0.62 -39.27
N GLN A 10 9.04 -0.24 -40.05
CA GLN A 10 9.94 0.16 -41.14
C GLN A 10 9.26 0.02 -42.51
N GLU A 11 9.39 1.04 -43.35
CA GLU A 11 8.89 1.03 -44.73
C GLU A 11 9.87 0.32 -45.65
N ILE A 12 9.43 -0.76 -46.29
CA ILE A 12 10.23 -1.53 -47.24
C ILE A 12 9.55 -1.46 -48.61
N PRO A 13 10.27 -1.15 -49.71
CA PRO A 13 9.73 -1.25 -51.06
C PRO A 13 9.26 -2.67 -51.37
N GLN A 14 8.05 -2.82 -51.89
CA GLN A 14 7.48 -4.12 -52.20
C GLN A 14 8.34 -4.94 -53.17
N SER A 15 9.03 -4.27 -54.10
CA SER A 15 9.98 -4.88 -55.04
C SER A 15 11.16 -5.58 -54.37
N ASP A 16 11.59 -5.06 -53.23
CA ASP A 16 12.76 -5.57 -52.50
C ASP A 16 12.34 -6.71 -51.56
N TRP A 17 11.14 -6.60 -50.99
CA TRP A 17 10.54 -7.69 -50.23
C TRP A 17 10.25 -8.93 -51.07
N GLU A 18 9.73 -8.74 -52.29
CA GLU A 18 9.41 -9.85 -53.19
C GLU A 18 10.67 -10.65 -53.55
N LYS A 19 11.81 -9.98 -53.76
CA LYS A 19 13.12 -10.60 -54.04
C LYS A 19 13.80 -11.27 -52.85
N THR A 20 13.29 -11.06 -51.63
CA THR A 20 13.87 -11.64 -50.42
C THR A 20 13.58 -13.14 -50.34
N SER A 21 14.58 -13.95 -49.96
CA SER A 21 14.46 -15.41 -49.89
C SER A 21 13.46 -15.86 -48.82
N ALA A 22 12.83 -17.01 -49.03
CA ALA A 22 11.82 -17.55 -48.14
C ALA A 22 12.34 -17.76 -46.70
N SER A 23 13.59 -18.19 -46.55
CA SER A 23 14.23 -18.40 -45.24
C SER A 23 14.40 -17.10 -44.46
N VAL A 24 14.72 -16.00 -45.14
CA VAL A 24 14.86 -14.67 -44.51
C VAL A 24 13.50 -14.12 -44.12
N LYS A 25 12.48 -14.29 -44.98
CA LYS A 25 11.08 -13.92 -44.66
C LYS A 25 10.57 -14.65 -43.41
N ALA A 26 10.87 -15.94 -43.28
CA ALA A 26 10.49 -16.75 -42.11
C ALA A 26 11.19 -16.27 -40.83
N LEU A 27 12.50 -16.00 -40.89
CA LEU A 27 13.25 -15.49 -39.73
C LEU A 27 12.72 -14.12 -39.27
N ILE A 28 12.42 -13.22 -40.21
CA ILE A 28 11.85 -11.90 -39.91
C ILE A 28 10.50 -12.02 -39.23
N ALA A 29 9.63 -12.95 -39.66
CA ALA A 29 8.35 -13.19 -39.00
C ALA A 29 8.51 -13.65 -37.54
N VAL A 30 9.46 -14.56 -37.28
CA VAL A 30 9.78 -15.05 -35.92
C VAL A 30 10.35 -13.93 -35.05
N LEU A 31 11.26 -13.12 -35.58
CA LEU A 31 11.86 -12.00 -34.85
C LEU A 31 10.83 -10.91 -34.56
N ALA A 32 9.98 -10.56 -35.53
CA ALA A 32 8.91 -9.60 -35.33
C ALA A 32 7.92 -10.04 -34.24
N ALA A 33 7.56 -11.33 -34.20
CA ALA A 33 6.72 -11.88 -33.14
C ALA A 33 7.39 -11.81 -31.74
N LYS A 34 8.70 -12.08 -31.67
CA LYS A 34 9.47 -11.95 -30.42
C LYS A 34 9.58 -10.49 -29.96
N ILE A 35 9.83 -9.56 -30.88
CA ILE A 35 9.90 -8.13 -30.59
C ILE A 35 8.56 -7.66 -30.03
N ASN A 36 7.44 -7.96 -30.71
CA ASN A 36 6.10 -7.61 -30.23
C ASN A 36 5.81 -8.20 -28.83
N SER A 37 6.25 -9.43 -28.55
CA SER A 37 6.08 -10.05 -27.23
C SER A 37 6.92 -9.37 -26.14
N ILE A 38 8.15 -8.96 -26.46
CA ILE A 38 9.03 -8.25 -25.52
C ILE A 38 8.50 -6.83 -25.28
N GLU A 39 8.11 -6.11 -26.32
CA GLU A 39 7.51 -4.78 -26.21
C GLU A 39 6.20 -4.82 -25.40
N ALA A 40 5.35 -5.82 -25.63
CA ALA A 40 4.14 -6.03 -24.83
C ALA A 40 4.46 -6.28 -23.34
N LYS A 41 5.56 -6.97 -23.03
CA LYS A 41 6.01 -7.19 -21.64
C LYS A 41 6.59 -5.93 -21.01
N LEU A 42 7.32 -5.12 -21.76
CA LEU A 42 7.89 -3.85 -21.28
C LEU A 42 6.81 -2.78 -21.04
N GLY A 43 5.69 -2.85 -21.76
CA GLY A 43 4.54 -1.99 -21.54
C GLY A 43 3.69 -2.35 -20.32
N LEU A 44 3.94 -3.48 -19.65
CA LEU A 44 3.22 -3.87 -18.43
C LEU A 44 3.89 -3.20 -17.22
N ASN A 45 3.08 -2.48 -16.44
CA ASN A 45 3.47 -1.95 -15.14
C ASN A 45 2.37 -2.23 -14.11
N SER A 46 2.62 -1.94 -12.84
CA SER A 46 1.63 -2.08 -11.76
C SER A 46 0.36 -1.22 -11.92
N GLN A 47 0.32 -0.31 -12.90
CA GLN A 47 -0.86 0.51 -13.21
C GLN A 47 -1.78 -0.11 -14.26
N ASN A 48 -1.28 -0.96 -15.16
CA ASN A 48 -2.07 -1.57 -16.24
C ASN A 48 -2.10 -3.11 -16.21
N SER A 49 -1.44 -3.73 -15.23
CA SER A 49 -1.47 -5.17 -14.99
C SER A 49 -1.79 -5.46 -13.52
N SER A 50 -2.50 -6.55 -13.23
CA SER A 50 -2.87 -6.95 -11.85
C SER A 50 -1.66 -7.43 -11.00
N GLN A 51 -0.44 -7.07 -11.39
CA GLN A 51 0.79 -7.38 -10.66
C GLN A 51 1.06 -6.33 -9.59
N PRO A 52 1.65 -6.73 -8.44
CA PRO A 52 1.95 -5.80 -7.36
C PRO A 52 3.09 -4.83 -7.75
N PRO A 53 3.11 -3.61 -7.19
CA PRO A 53 4.11 -2.58 -7.49
C PRO A 53 5.55 -2.95 -7.11
N SER A 54 5.75 -4.04 -6.36
CA SER A 54 7.07 -4.61 -6.05
C SER A 54 7.71 -5.35 -7.23
N SER A 55 6.94 -5.68 -8.28
CA SER A 55 7.45 -6.35 -9.48
C SER A 55 8.01 -5.39 -10.53
N ASP A 56 7.80 -4.08 -10.36
CA ASP A 56 8.35 -3.05 -11.24
C ASP A 56 9.86 -2.91 -10.96
N PRO A 57 10.73 -2.85 -11.98
CA PRO A 57 12.18 -2.72 -11.78
C PRO A 57 12.53 -1.40 -11.07
N PRO A 58 13.55 -1.39 -10.17
CA PRO A 58 13.80 -0.31 -9.21
C PRO A 58 14.22 1.05 -9.82
N ASN A 59 14.28 1.17 -11.16
CA ASN A 59 14.77 2.37 -11.83
C ASN A 59 13.91 2.81 -13.03
N GLN A 60 12.66 2.34 -13.13
CA GLN A 60 11.73 2.91 -14.10
C GLN A 60 11.30 4.31 -13.64
N PRO A 61 11.46 5.35 -14.47
CA PRO A 61 10.85 6.64 -14.21
C PRO A 61 9.34 6.44 -14.15
N GLN A 62 8.76 6.52 -12.95
CA GLN A 62 7.32 6.64 -12.86
C GLN A 62 6.96 7.98 -13.51
N GLU A 63 6.32 7.93 -14.67
CA GLU A 63 5.61 9.09 -15.23
C GLU A 63 4.43 9.41 -14.30
N THR A 64 4.73 9.97 -13.13
CA THR A 64 3.72 10.69 -12.37
C THR A 64 3.43 11.94 -13.18
N GLN A 65 2.35 11.94 -13.95
CA GLN A 65 1.78 13.20 -14.41
C GLN A 65 1.73 14.12 -13.18
N PRO A 66 2.33 15.32 -13.23
CA PRO A 66 2.22 16.27 -12.13
C PRO A 66 0.74 16.56 -12.01
N LYS A 67 0.07 15.89 -11.06
CA LYS A 67 -1.31 16.19 -10.72
C LYS A 67 -1.31 17.70 -10.46
N PRO A 68 -2.23 18.46 -11.05
CA PRO A 68 -2.34 19.87 -10.73
C PRO A 68 -2.31 19.95 -9.21
N LYS A 69 -1.44 20.79 -8.64
CA LYS A 69 -1.43 21.07 -7.21
C LYS A 69 -2.82 21.62 -6.91
N ARG A 70 -3.78 20.73 -6.66
CA ARG A 70 -4.93 21.04 -5.84
C ARG A 70 -4.26 21.59 -4.60
N GLU A 71 -4.50 22.87 -4.31
CA GLU A 71 -4.32 23.34 -2.95
C GLU A 71 -4.86 22.22 -2.08
N GLN A 72 -3.96 21.52 -1.39
CA GLN A 72 -4.39 20.55 -0.41
C GLN A 72 -5.11 21.42 0.60
N ARG A 73 -6.44 21.49 0.44
CA ARG A 73 -7.32 22.01 1.45
C ARG A 73 -7.06 21.09 2.61
N ARG A 74 -6.21 21.53 3.53
CA ARG A 74 -6.00 20.87 4.81
C ARG A 74 -7.39 20.49 5.27
N SER A 75 -7.63 19.20 5.44
CA SER A 75 -8.94 18.65 5.72
C SER A 75 -9.36 19.10 7.10
N GLY A 76 -9.96 20.29 7.14
CA GLY A 76 -10.40 21.00 8.31
C GLY A 76 -11.14 22.21 7.77
N GLN A 77 -12.45 22.27 8.03
CA GLN A 77 -13.22 23.47 7.73
C GLN A 77 -12.51 24.67 8.38
N LYS A 78 -12.35 25.78 7.64
CA LYS A 78 -11.67 26.99 8.13
C LYS A 78 -12.35 27.45 9.42
N GLY A 79 -11.63 27.42 10.55
CA GLY A 79 -12.17 27.73 11.88
C GLY A 79 -12.45 26.52 12.79
N HIS A 80 -12.31 25.28 12.31
CA HIS A 80 -12.37 24.12 13.19
C HIS A 80 -11.12 24.04 14.07
N LYS A 81 -11.33 23.92 15.38
CA LYS A 81 -10.25 23.57 16.32
C LYS A 81 -9.75 22.17 15.94
N GLY A 82 -8.46 22.06 15.63
CA GLY A 82 -7.86 20.75 15.37
C GLY A 82 -8.09 19.82 16.56
N PHE A 83 -8.55 18.61 16.29
CA PHE A 83 -8.66 17.57 17.31
C PHE A 83 -7.34 16.79 17.34
N GLY A 84 -6.41 17.25 18.18
CA GLY A 84 -5.18 16.52 18.48
C GLY A 84 -5.40 15.51 19.60
N ARG A 85 -4.49 14.54 19.75
CA ARG A 85 -4.44 13.76 20.99
C ARG A 85 -4.09 14.71 22.13
N GLN A 86 -4.90 14.69 23.19
CA GLN A 86 -4.54 15.38 24.43
C GLN A 86 -3.36 14.65 25.05
N LEU A 87 -2.45 15.41 25.68
CA LEU A 87 -1.41 14.84 26.51
C LEU A 87 -2.07 14.16 27.71
N TYR A 88 -1.54 13.03 28.12
CA TYR A 88 -1.97 12.36 29.34
C TYR A 88 -1.55 13.19 30.55
N ASP A 89 -2.20 12.96 31.68
CA ASP A 89 -1.80 13.59 32.93
C ASP A 89 -0.38 13.14 33.30
N ALA A 90 0.39 14.05 33.90
CA ALA A 90 1.77 13.76 34.27
C ALA A 90 1.88 12.56 35.24
N SER A 91 0.87 12.35 36.09
CA SER A 91 0.78 11.21 37.00
C SER A 91 0.63 9.85 36.29
N GLU A 92 0.16 9.83 35.04
CA GLU A 92 0.01 8.60 34.25
C GLU A 92 1.29 8.24 33.48
N CYS A 93 2.25 9.17 33.39
CA CYS A 93 3.53 8.94 32.74
C CYS A 93 4.41 8.02 33.59
N ARG A 94 4.95 6.96 32.99
CA ARG A 94 5.94 6.08 33.63
C ARG A 94 7.21 6.83 34.05
N GLU A 95 7.65 7.77 33.21
CA GLU A 95 8.88 8.53 33.39
C GLU A 95 8.68 9.96 32.88
N ILE A 96 9.20 10.93 33.61
CA ILE A 96 9.20 12.35 33.21
C ILE A 96 10.63 12.86 33.31
N GLN A 97 11.17 13.28 32.17
CA GLN A 97 12.49 13.90 32.09
C GLN A 97 12.33 15.41 31.96
N ALA A 98 12.78 16.14 32.97
CA ALA A 98 12.84 17.60 32.93
C ALA A 98 14.05 18.05 32.11
N HIS A 99 13.80 18.84 31.07
CA HIS A 99 14.85 19.49 30.28
C HIS A 99 14.80 20.99 30.54
N GLN A 100 15.69 21.47 31.40
CA GLN A 100 15.87 22.89 31.68
C GLN A 100 17.31 23.27 31.28
N PRO A 101 17.50 24.31 30.44
CA PRO A 101 18.83 24.76 30.09
C PRO A 101 19.41 25.63 31.20
N ASP A 102 20.59 25.29 31.68
CA ASP A 102 21.29 26.06 32.71
C ASP A 102 21.87 27.38 32.15
N HIS A 103 22.04 27.46 30.82
CA HIS A 103 22.63 28.60 30.12
C HIS A 103 21.89 28.92 28.83
N CYS A 104 21.82 30.20 28.48
CA CYS A 104 21.23 30.65 27.22
C CYS A 104 22.09 30.19 26.04
N GLN A 105 21.50 29.49 25.07
CA GLN A 105 22.20 28.99 23.87
C GLN A 105 22.80 30.10 22.98
N HIS A 106 22.38 31.36 23.15
CA HIS A 106 22.87 32.48 22.35
C HIS A 106 23.95 33.32 23.07
N CYS A 107 23.71 33.74 24.32
CA CYS A 107 24.62 34.62 25.07
C CYS A 107 25.35 33.95 26.24
N GLN A 108 25.09 32.67 26.51
CA GLN A 108 25.68 31.86 27.60
C GLN A 108 25.44 32.38 29.03
N SER A 109 24.59 33.38 29.18
CA SER A 109 24.14 33.83 30.49
C SER A 109 23.44 32.70 31.24
N GLU A 110 23.73 32.59 32.53
CA GLU A 110 23.11 31.63 33.44
C GLU A 110 21.60 31.90 33.50
N LEU A 111 20.81 30.83 33.33
CA LEU A 111 19.35 30.90 33.36
C LEU A 111 18.85 30.33 34.68
N SER A 112 17.92 31.03 35.31
CA SER A 112 17.27 30.60 36.54
C SER A 112 15.78 30.94 36.49
N GLY A 113 14.94 30.07 37.02
CA GLY A 113 13.50 30.27 37.13
C GLY A 113 12.72 29.00 36.76
N GLU A 114 11.44 28.98 37.15
CA GLU A 114 10.51 27.92 36.77
C GLU A 114 9.52 28.48 35.75
N ASP A 115 9.32 27.73 34.67
CA ASP A 115 8.26 28.02 33.70
C ASP A 115 6.93 27.47 34.24
N PRO A 116 5.90 28.31 34.48
CA PRO A 116 4.60 27.84 34.93
C PRO A 116 3.83 27.03 33.87
N GLU A 117 4.16 27.16 32.58
CA GLU A 117 3.54 26.42 31.47
C GLU A 117 4.61 25.78 30.55
N PRO A 118 5.40 24.81 31.05
CA PRO A 118 6.49 24.23 30.28
C PRO A 118 5.98 23.48 29.07
N TYR A 119 6.70 23.59 27.95
CA TYR A 119 6.42 22.78 26.77
C TYR A 119 6.59 21.28 27.09
N ARG A 120 5.54 20.50 26.84
CA ARG A 120 5.51 19.06 27.10
C ARG A 120 5.51 18.28 25.79
N HIS A 121 6.49 17.39 25.61
CA HIS A 121 6.52 16.38 24.56
C HIS A 121 6.30 15.00 25.19
N GLN A 122 5.27 14.27 24.76
CA GLN A 122 4.95 12.95 25.29
C GLN A 122 5.15 11.86 24.23
N ILE A 123 5.95 10.85 24.57
CA ILE A 123 6.17 9.65 23.78
C ILE A 123 5.34 8.53 24.40
N VAL A 124 4.40 7.96 23.64
CA VAL A 124 3.62 6.80 24.07
C VAL A 124 4.26 5.56 23.46
N LEU A 125 4.86 4.74 24.32
CA LEU A 125 5.45 3.45 23.94
C LEU A 125 4.38 2.37 24.05
N GLU A 126 3.79 1.99 22.92
CA GLU A 126 2.90 0.83 22.83
C GLU A 126 3.75 -0.45 22.80
N SER A 127 3.46 -1.43 23.66
CA SER A 127 4.26 -2.67 23.75
C SER A 127 4.36 -3.43 22.44
N ALA A 128 3.38 -3.27 21.54
CA ALA A 128 3.36 -3.93 20.25
C ALA A 128 4.16 -3.21 19.15
N LEU A 129 4.61 -1.96 19.35
CA LEU A 129 5.26 -1.16 18.29
C LEU A 129 6.61 -1.74 17.86
N TRP A 130 7.33 -2.37 18.79
CA TRP A 130 8.66 -2.93 18.60
C TRP A 130 8.68 -4.45 18.57
N THR A 131 7.52 -5.10 18.36
CA THR A 131 7.41 -6.57 18.38
C THR A 131 8.39 -7.24 17.40
N PHE A 132 8.69 -6.60 16.27
CA PHE A 132 9.66 -7.09 15.29
C PHE A 132 11.09 -7.18 15.81
N VAL A 133 11.44 -6.45 16.88
CA VAL A 133 12.75 -6.54 17.54
C VAL A 133 12.86 -7.84 18.33
N GLY A 134 11.76 -8.30 18.92
CA GLY A 134 11.72 -9.50 19.76
C GLY A 134 11.30 -10.78 19.06
N HIS A 135 10.70 -10.70 17.87
CA HIS A 135 10.17 -11.85 17.13
C HIS A 135 10.66 -11.87 15.69
N GLU A 136 11.49 -12.87 15.37
CA GLU A 136 11.99 -13.11 14.01
C GLU A 136 10.84 -13.42 13.04
N GLY A 137 10.89 -12.85 11.83
CA GLY A 137 9.86 -13.03 10.80
C GLY A 137 8.77 -11.95 10.76
N LEU A 138 8.76 -11.00 11.71
CA LEU A 138 7.90 -9.82 11.64
C LEU A 138 8.61 -8.67 10.92
N GLU A 139 7.94 -8.05 9.96
CA GLU A 139 8.46 -6.85 9.30
C GLU A 139 8.33 -5.63 10.22
N PRO A 140 9.28 -4.67 10.19
CA PRO A 140 9.19 -3.40 10.93
C PRO A 140 8.19 -2.41 10.29
N THR A 141 7.17 -2.92 9.60
CA THR A 141 6.21 -2.11 8.83
C THR A 141 4.78 -2.52 9.13
N ASN A 142 3.85 -1.56 9.07
CA ASN A 142 2.42 -1.82 9.27
C ASN A 142 1.72 -2.39 8.01
N ASN A 143 2.48 -2.74 6.96
CA ASN A 143 1.94 -3.12 5.65
C ASN A 143 1.01 -4.33 5.72
N LEU A 144 1.29 -5.30 6.61
CA LEU A 144 0.45 -6.47 6.79
C LEU A 144 -0.94 -6.09 7.30
N ALA A 145 -1.01 -5.29 8.37
CA ALA A 145 -2.28 -4.87 8.95
C ALA A 145 -3.04 -3.92 8.00
N GLU A 146 -2.36 -2.99 7.34
CA GLU A 146 -2.99 -2.11 6.35
C GLU A 146 -3.58 -2.89 5.17
N ARG A 147 -2.86 -3.89 4.65
CA ARG A 147 -3.37 -4.77 3.60
C ARG A 147 -4.58 -5.58 4.07
N ALA A 148 -4.56 -6.09 5.30
CA ALA A 148 -5.67 -6.83 5.88
C ALA A 148 -6.92 -5.95 6.07
N LEU A 149 -6.76 -4.68 6.42
CA LEU A 149 -7.88 -3.74 6.61
C LEU A 149 -8.41 -3.11 5.31
N ARG A 150 -7.59 -3.04 4.26
CA ARG A 150 -7.92 -2.37 2.99
C ARG A 150 -9.28 -2.83 2.39
N PRO A 151 -9.64 -4.12 2.34
CA PRO A 151 -10.95 -4.55 1.84
C PRO A 151 -12.12 -3.91 2.60
N ALA A 152 -12.03 -3.83 3.93
CA ALA A 152 -13.06 -3.23 4.78
C ALA A 152 -13.21 -1.72 4.53
N VAL A 153 -12.07 -1.02 4.40
CA VAL A 153 -12.03 0.43 4.14
C VAL A 153 -12.60 0.77 2.76
N ILE A 154 -12.22 -0.01 1.74
CA ILE A 154 -12.76 0.16 0.37
C ILE A 154 -14.27 -0.09 0.37
N TRP A 155 -14.72 -1.18 0.98
CA TRP A 155 -16.14 -1.49 1.08
C TRP A 155 -16.93 -0.37 1.77
N ARG A 156 -16.44 0.14 2.91
CA ARG A 156 -17.09 1.26 3.63
C ARG A 156 -17.15 2.51 2.76
N ARG A 157 -16.12 2.77 1.96
CA ARG A 157 -16.09 3.93 1.06
C ARG A 157 -17.09 3.81 -0.09
N LEU A 158 -17.26 2.62 -0.65
CA LEU A 158 -18.14 2.39 -1.81
C LEU A 158 -19.61 2.20 -1.40
N CYS A 159 -19.84 1.52 -0.28
CA CYS A 159 -21.17 1.09 0.16
C CYS A 159 -21.67 1.85 1.40
N PHE A 160 -20.91 2.84 1.89
CA PHE A 160 -21.19 3.64 3.10
C PHE A 160 -21.31 2.87 4.43
N GLY A 161 -21.12 1.56 4.42
CA GLY A 161 -21.19 0.73 5.62
C GLY A 161 -22.60 0.21 5.93
N SER A 162 -22.77 -0.36 7.12
CA SER A 162 -24.08 -0.79 7.63
C SER A 162 -24.58 0.20 8.68
N GLN A 163 -25.88 0.47 8.68
CA GLN A 163 -26.54 1.34 9.67
C GLN A 163 -27.22 0.54 10.81
N SER A 164 -27.07 -0.79 10.82
CA SER A 164 -27.60 -1.63 11.89
C SER A 164 -26.48 -2.37 12.62
N LEU A 165 -26.70 -2.67 13.90
CA LEU A 165 -25.77 -3.49 14.69
C LEU A 165 -25.61 -4.87 14.07
N ALA A 166 -26.72 -5.51 13.67
CA ALA A 166 -26.71 -6.82 13.06
C ALA A 166 -25.89 -6.85 11.76
N GLY A 167 -26.05 -5.86 10.88
CA GLY A 167 -25.28 -5.77 9.64
C GLY A 167 -23.80 -5.46 9.88
N SER A 168 -23.50 -4.60 10.87
CA SER A 168 -22.10 -4.33 11.26
C SER A 168 -21.41 -5.58 11.79
N LEU A 169 -22.09 -6.35 12.63
CA LEU A 169 -21.58 -7.63 13.15
C LEU A 169 -21.40 -8.67 12.03
N PHE A 170 -22.35 -8.74 11.09
CA PHE A 170 -22.23 -9.63 9.93
C PHE A 170 -20.98 -9.32 9.11
N VAL A 171 -20.78 -8.05 8.76
CA VAL A 171 -19.62 -7.61 7.97
C VAL A 171 -18.31 -7.84 8.73
N ALA A 172 -18.28 -7.52 10.03
CA ALA A 172 -17.09 -7.75 10.86
C ALA A 172 -16.71 -9.24 10.91
N ARG A 173 -17.69 -10.13 11.09
CA ARG A 173 -17.49 -11.58 11.11
C ARG A 173 -17.02 -12.10 9.75
N LEU A 174 -17.66 -11.67 8.66
CA LEU A 174 -17.30 -12.13 7.32
C LEU A 174 -15.90 -11.66 6.91
N LEU A 175 -15.55 -10.41 7.19
CA LEU A 175 -14.21 -9.89 6.95
C LEU A 175 -13.17 -10.67 7.74
N THR A 176 -13.41 -10.91 9.04
CA THR A 176 -12.51 -11.69 9.90
C THR A 176 -12.30 -13.11 9.37
N LEU A 177 -13.39 -13.79 8.98
CA LEU A 177 -13.34 -15.13 8.42
C LEU A 177 -12.53 -15.15 7.13
N VAL A 178 -12.83 -14.24 6.20
CA VAL A 178 -12.16 -14.19 4.88
C VAL A 178 -10.69 -13.84 5.01
N THR A 179 -10.34 -12.84 5.83
CA THR A 179 -8.93 -12.45 6.02
C THR A 179 -8.13 -13.57 6.65
N THR A 180 -8.69 -14.22 7.68
CA THR A 180 -8.03 -15.32 8.41
C THR A 180 -7.82 -16.54 7.52
N LEU A 181 -8.87 -17.01 6.83
CA LEU A 181 -8.76 -18.20 5.97
C LEU A 181 -7.81 -17.97 4.80
N ARG A 182 -7.84 -16.78 4.17
CA ARG A 182 -6.89 -16.44 3.11
C ARG A 182 -5.46 -16.39 3.61
N ALA A 183 -5.21 -15.84 4.80
CA ALA A 183 -3.88 -15.83 5.41
C ALA A 183 -3.37 -17.26 5.70
N GLN A 184 -4.27 -18.19 6.02
CA GLN A 184 -3.97 -19.60 6.23
C GLN A 184 -3.94 -20.44 4.93
N GLY A 185 -4.19 -19.84 3.75
CA GLY A 185 -4.28 -20.58 2.49
C GLY A 185 -5.49 -21.54 2.39
N ARG A 186 -6.52 -21.34 3.22
CA ARG A 186 -7.71 -22.19 3.30
C ARG A 186 -8.85 -21.65 2.42
N SER A 187 -9.66 -22.55 1.89
CA SER A 187 -10.84 -22.23 1.10
C SER A 187 -11.94 -21.61 1.96
N VAL A 188 -12.36 -20.40 1.59
CA VAL A 188 -13.48 -19.69 2.24
C VAL A 188 -14.79 -20.43 2.03
N LEU A 189 -15.02 -20.92 0.80
CA LEU A 189 -16.26 -21.59 0.44
C LEU A 189 -16.43 -22.90 1.23
N ASP A 190 -15.39 -23.72 1.31
CA ASP A 190 -15.45 -24.99 2.03
C ASP A 190 -15.69 -24.78 3.51
N PHE A 191 -15.05 -23.76 4.10
CA PHE A 191 -15.30 -23.38 5.49
C PHE A 191 -16.75 -22.96 5.72
N LEU A 192 -17.34 -22.16 4.83
CA LEU A 192 -18.74 -21.74 4.93
C LEU A 192 -19.70 -22.92 4.79
N ILE A 193 -19.44 -23.85 3.87
CA ILE A 193 -20.22 -25.08 3.71
C ILE A 193 -20.17 -25.89 5.01
N LEU A 194 -18.99 -26.05 5.59
CA LEU A 194 -18.77 -26.77 6.84
C LEU A 194 -19.49 -26.12 8.03
N ALA A 195 -19.44 -24.79 8.12
CA ALA A 195 -20.14 -24.02 9.14
C ALA A 195 -21.67 -24.15 9.02
N LEU A 196 -22.21 -24.18 7.79
CA LEU A 196 -23.63 -24.37 7.53
C LEU A 196 -24.11 -25.80 7.81
N ARG A 197 -23.22 -26.79 7.74
CA ARG A 197 -23.50 -28.18 8.12
C ARG A 197 -23.47 -28.42 9.64
N SER A 198 -23.36 -27.36 10.44
CA SER A 198 -23.35 -27.39 11.91
C SER A 198 -22.09 -28.00 12.54
N GLU A 199 -20.98 -28.12 11.80
CA GLU A 199 -19.72 -28.69 12.31
C GLU A 199 -18.81 -27.66 13.03
N ALA A 200 -19.30 -26.42 13.24
CA ALA A 200 -18.62 -25.32 13.94
C ALA A 200 -17.09 -25.27 13.71
N PRO A 201 -16.64 -25.14 12.44
CA PRO A 201 -15.22 -25.26 12.12
C PRO A 201 -14.37 -24.17 12.75
N SER A 202 -13.17 -24.54 13.18
CA SER A 202 -12.24 -23.61 13.83
C SER A 202 -11.54 -22.70 12.82
N LEU A 203 -11.49 -21.41 13.16
CA LEU A 203 -10.65 -20.41 12.50
C LEU A 203 -9.20 -20.44 13.00
N LEU A 204 -8.89 -21.18 14.06
CA LEU A 204 -7.50 -21.41 14.45
C LEU A 204 -6.78 -22.23 13.36
N PRO A 205 -5.47 -22.03 13.18
CA PRO A 205 -4.68 -22.88 12.28
C PRO A 205 -4.84 -24.35 12.70
N PRO A 206 -4.98 -25.28 11.75
CA PRO A 206 -4.84 -26.70 12.05
C PRO A 206 -3.40 -26.96 12.54
N GLU A 207 -3.24 -27.85 13.53
CA GLU A 207 -1.93 -28.33 13.99
C GLU A 207 -1.16 -29.07 12.89
#